data_AF-A0A175W6S1-F1
#
_entry.id   AF-A0A175W6S1-F1
#
_cell.length_a   1.000
_cell.length_b   1.000
_cell.length_c   1.000
_cell.angle_alpha   90.00
_cell.angle_beta   90.00
_cell.angle_gamma   90.00
#
_symmetry.space_group_name_H-M   'P 1'
#
loop_
_entity.id
_entity.type
_entity.pdbx_description
1 polymer ?
#
loop_
_entity_poly.entity_id
_entity_poly.type
_entity_poly.pdbx_seq_one_letter_code
_entity_poly.pdbx_strand_id
1 'polypeptide(L)'
;MATVLARDKTVTAGRDPDSKLEPDISTTSSSVFDDPETAVQYQPHPNWENTHRFDPLARWNWREENRLARKIDLRIMVWVCIMFMALELDRANIGQALTDNFLPDLGLTTNDYNTIARLSFLCAELPSQLVSKWVGPDRWIPAQIVLWSLVATCQFWLSGRTSFLVCRCLLGVLQGGFIPDVILYLSYFYKHHELSVRLGFFWTAMSIADICSSLLAYGILHMRGVQGHSGWRWLSLIEGLLTLVIGIFSFLLMPAGPCQTASWFRGKDGWFTEREEKIMMNRVLRGDPSKSDTHNRQPITLKLLWQSLKDFDLC
;
A
#
# COMPACT_ATOMS: atom_id res chain seq x y z
N MET A 1 -30.08 -10.53 -35.15
CA MET A 1 -29.34 -11.28 -34.12
C MET A 1 -28.17 -12.12 -34.67
N ALA A 2 -27.53 -11.74 -35.81
CA ALA A 2 -26.43 -12.55 -36.38
C ALA A 2 -25.50 -11.73 -37.31
N THR A 3 -24.86 -10.66 -36.85
CA THR A 3 -23.98 -9.84 -37.74
C THR A 3 -22.79 -9.17 -37.04
N VAL A 4 -22.17 -9.81 -36.03
CA VAL A 4 -20.96 -9.22 -35.37
C VAL A 4 -19.74 -10.15 -35.29
N LEU A 5 -19.81 -11.41 -35.74
CA LEU A 5 -18.63 -12.29 -35.73
C LEU A 5 -17.86 -12.24 -37.06
N ALA A 6 -17.37 -11.06 -37.44
CA ALA A 6 -16.29 -10.97 -38.41
C ALA A 6 -14.99 -11.38 -37.71
N ARG A 7 -14.67 -12.68 -37.81
CA ARG A 7 -13.44 -13.30 -37.30
C ARG A 7 -12.22 -12.67 -37.97
N ASP A 8 -11.57 -11.72 -37.30
CA ASP A 8 -10.24 -11.27 -37.70
C ASP A 8 -9.21 -12.33 -37.30
N LYS A 9 -8.63 -13.01 -38.29
CA LYS A 9 -7.78 -14.21 -38.13
C LYS A 9 -6.35 -13.90 -37.64
N THR A 10 -6.08 -12.67 -37.22
CA THR A 10 -4.75 -12.23 -36.76
C THR A 10 -4.45 -12.59 -35.31
N VAL A 11 -5.42 -13.12 -34.54
CA VAL A 11 -5.31 -13.25 -33.07
C VAL A 11 -4.64 -14.54 -32.59
N THR A 12 -4.41 -15.55 -33.43
CA THR A 12 -3.76 -16.82 -33.00
C THR A 12 -2.25 -16.86 -33.23
N ALA A 13 -1.56 -15.71 -33.20
CA ALA A 13 -0.11 -15.69 -33.20
C ALA A 13 0.39 -16.27 -31.87
N GLY A 14 0.79 -17.54 -31.91
CA GLY A 14 1.51 -18.20 -30.83
C GLY A 14 2.68 -17.34 -30.37
N ARG A 15 2.98 -17.41 -29.08
CA ARG A 15 4.10 -16.73 -28.42
C ARG A 15 5.41 -17.14 -29.10
N ASP A 16 5.88 -16.33 -30.05
CA ASP A 16 7.21 -16.46 -30.61
C ASP A 16 8.17 -15.70 -29.68
N PRO A 17 8.98 -16.39 -28.85
CA PRO A 17 9.78 -15.75 -27.80
C PRO A 17 10.86 -14.80 -28.36
N ASP A 18 11.19 -14.92 -29.64
CA ASP A 18 12.23 -14.12 -30.30
C ASP A 18 11.70 -12.92 -31.09
N SER A 19 10.38 -12.76 -31.21
CA SER A 19 9.81 -11.55 -31.79
C SER A 19 10.10 -10.37 -30.83
N LYS A 20 11.02 -9.50 -31.23
CA LYS A 20 11.19 -8.19 -30.60
C LYS A 20 9.82 -7.51 -30.66
N LEU A 21 9.10 -7.49 -29.54
CA LEU A 21 7.75 -6.93 -29.41
C LEU A 21 7.67 -5.60 -30.17
N GLU A 22 7.07 -5.62 -31.36
CA GLU A 22 6.89 -4.40 -32.13
C GLU A 22 5.92 -3.52 -31.35
N PRO A 23 6.34 -2.31 -30.93
CA PRO A 23 5.63 -1.53 -29.92
C PRO A 23 4.25 -1.02 -30.38
N ASP A 24 3.92 -1.19 -31.66
CA ASP A 24 2.71 -0.70 -32.32
C ASP A 24 1.69 -1.81 -32.69
N ILE A 25 2.03 -3.09 -32.51
CA ILE A 25 1.06 -4.19 -32.66
C ILE A 25 0.19 -4.27 -31.40
N SER A 26 -1.11 -4.53 -31.55
CA SER A 26 -2.01 -4.81 -30.42
C SER A 26 -1.63 -6.13 -29.76
N THR A 27 -1.06 -6.05 -28.56
CA THR A 27 -0.55 -7.19 -27.80
C THR A 27 -1.36 -7.45 -26.53
N THR A 28 -2.64 -7.10 -26.51
CA THR A 28 -3.49 -7.48 -25.38
C THR A 28 -3.49 -9.00 -25.27
N SER A 29 -3.07 -9.52 -24.12
CA SER A 29 -3.08 -10.95 -23.88
C SER A 29 -4.50 -11.51 -24.01
N SER A 30 -4.60 -12.68 -24.63
CA SER A 30 -5.82 -13.48 -24.58
C SER A 30 -6.23 -13.70 -23.13
N SER A 31 -7.53 -13.62 -22.88
CA SER A 31 -8.13 -13.68 -21.55
C SER A 31 -9.42 -14.47 -21.59
N VAL A 32 -9.91 -14.83 -20.41
CA VAL A 32 -11.22 -15.46 -20.22
C VAL A 32 -12.35 -14.64 -20.88
N PHE A 33 -12.22 -13.31 -20.95
CA PHE A 33 -13.21 -12.44 -21.57
C PHE A 33 -13.28 -12.54 -23.10
N ASP A 34 -12.31 -13.18 -23.74
CA ASP A 34 -12.28 -13.32 -25.21
C ASP A 34 -13.08 -14.54 -25.70
N ASP A 35 -13.37 -15.48 -24.80
CA ASP A 35 -14.23 -16.63 -25.07
C ASP A 35 -15.67 -16.36 -24.57
N PRO A 36 -16.70 -16.39 -25.44
CA PRO A 36 -18.08 -16.07 -25.07
C PRO A 36 -18.65 -16.91 -23.92
N GLU A 37 -18.23 -18.17 -23.76
CA GLU A 37 -18.77 -19.05 -22.71
C GLU A 37 -18.22 -18.69 -21.33
N THR A 38 -16.90 -18.51 -21.24
CA THR A 38 -16.24 -18.14 -19.99
C THR A 38 -16.44 -16.67 -19.64
N ALA A 39 -16.52 -15.76 -20.61
CA ALA A 39 -16.77 -14.34 -20.38
C ALA A 39 -18.05 -14.06 -19.56
N VAL A 40 -19.09 -14.89 -19.69
CA VAL A 40 -20.34 -14.77 -18.93
C VAL A 40 -20.15 -15.10 -17.45
N GLN A 41 -19.27 -16.05 -17.12
CA GLN A 41 -19.05 -16.51 -15.74
C GLN A 41 -18.27 -15.48 -14.90
N TYR A 42 -17.39 -14.72 -15.55
CA TYR A 42 -16.49 -13.77 -14.88
C TYR A 42 -16.90 -12.31 -15.06
N GLN A 43 -18.14 -12.05 -15.49
CA GLN A 43 -18.61 -10.66 -15.59
C GLN A 43 -18.61 -9.99 -14.22
N PRO A 44 -18.04 -8.77 -14.09
CA PRO A 44 -18.11 -8.01 -12.86
C PRO A 44 -19.56 -7.80 -12.41
N HIS A 45 -19.83 -7.94 -11.11
CA HIS A 45 -21.14 -7.63 -10.56
C HIS A 45 -21.50 -6.15 -10.83
N PRO A 46 -22.76 -5.80 -11.16
CA PRO A 46 -23.16 -4.43 -11.55
C PRO A 46 -22.75 -3.33 -10.57
N ASN A 47 -22.68 -3.65 -9.27
CA ASN A 47 -22.33 -2.73 -8.19
C ASN A 47 -20.82 -2.61 -7.94
N TRP A 48 -19.95 -3.27 -8.71
CA TRP A 48 -18.52 -3.10 -8.57
C TRP A 48 -18.10 -1.67 -8.99
N GLU A 49 -17.24 -1.04 -8.20
CA GLU A 49 -16.93 0.40 -8.30
C GLU A 49 -16.41 0.85 -9.69
N ASN A 50 -15.79 -0.07 -10.43
CA ASN A 50 -15.17 0.22 -11.72
C ASN A 50 -15.94 -0.39 -12.91
N THR A 51 -17.18 -0.86 -12.74
CA THR A 51 -17.99 -1.44 -13.83
C THR A 51 -18.15 -0.52 -15.02
N HIS A 52 -18.26 0.79 -14.80
CA HIS A 52 -18.39 1.80 -15.86
C HIS A 52 -17.15 1.91 -16.77
N ARG A 53 -16.00 1.38 -16.38
CA ARG A 53 -14.78 1.29 -17.21
C ARG A 53 -14.44 -0.15 -17.64
N PHE A 54 -15.26 -1.12 -17.27
CA PHE A 54 -15.09 -2.48 -17.74
C PHE A 54 -15.48 -2.56 -19.22
N ASP A 55 -14.54 -3.04 -20.04
CA ASP A 55 -14.73 -3.22 -21.47
C ASP A 55 -13.89 -4.44 -21.91
N PRO A 56 -14.51 -5.63 -22.02
CA PRO A 56 -13.79 -6.84 -22.41
C PRO A 56 -13.26 -6.76 -23.84
N LEU A 57 -13.83 -5.90 -24.69
CA LEU A 57 -13.40 -5.72 -26.07
C LEU A 57 -12.31 -4.65 -26.21
N ALA A 58 -12.00 -3.91 -25.14
CA ALA A 58 -10.91 -2.93 -25.17
C ALA A 58 -9.58 -3.61 -25.53
N ARG A 59 -8.87 -2.99 -26.48
CA ARG A 59 -7.55 -3.40 -26.94
C ARG A 59 -6.59 -2.23 -26.85
N TRP A 60 -5.34 -2.48 -26.47
CA TRP A 60 -4.26 -1.50 -26.35
C TRP A 60 -2.92 -2.14 -26.72
N ASN A 61 -1.94 -1.30 -27.01
CA ASN A 61 -0.58 -1.73 -27.37
C ASN A 61 0.35 -1.67 -26.17
N TRP A 62 1.44 -2.43 -26.20
CA TRP A 62 2.45 -2.47 -25.13
C TRP A 62 2.99 -1.08 -24.76
N ARG A 63 3.17 -0.18 -25.74
CA ARG A 63 3.65 1.19 -25.49
C ARG A 63 2.66 2.01 -24.64
N GLU A 64 1.36 1.84 -24.86
CA GLU A 64 0.30 2.52 -24.12
C GLU A 64 0.26 2.01 -22.67
N GLU A 65 0.29 0.69 -22.49
CA GLU A 65 0.31 0.06 -21.17
C GLU A 65 1.57 0.44 -20.37
N ASN A 66 2.75 0.44 -20.98
CA ASN A 66 3.98 0.84 -20.29
C ASN A 66 4.02 2.33 -19.93
N ARG A 67 3.43 3.19 -20.76
CA ARG A 67 3.30 4.61 -20.43
C ARG A 67 2.39 4.78 -19.22
N LEU A 68 1.27 4.06 -19.19
CA LEU A 68 0.36 4.03 -18.06
C LEU A 68 1.04 3.48 -16.80
N ALA A 69 1.72 2.34 -16.88
CA ALA A 69 2.43 1.74 -15.76
C ALA A 69 3.44 2.71 -15.14
N ARG A 70 4.27 3.38 -15.96
CA ARG A 70 5.20 4.43 -15.48
C ARG A 70 4.50 5.62 -14.80
N LYS A 71 3.30 5.97 -15.28
CA LYS A 71 2.49 7.04 -14.69
C LYS A 71 1.92 6.62 -13.33
N ILE A 72 1.51 5.37 -13.18
CA ILE A 72 1.10 4.78 -11.89
C ILE A 72 2.32 4.71 -10.95
N ASP A 73 3.49 4.31 -11.45
CA ASP A 73 4.73 4.24 -10.67
C ASP A 73 5.08 5.60 -10.05
N LEU A 74 5.15 6.66 -10.88
CA LEU A 74 5.52 8.00 -10.40
C LEU A 74 4.53 8.62 -9.42
N ARG A 75 3.24 8.28 -9.50
CA ARG A 75 2.19 8.92 -8.69
C ARG A 75 1.82 8.12 -7.45
N ILE A 76 1.74 6.80 -7.58
CA ILE A 76 1.27 5.89 -6.53
C ILE A 76 2.46 5.21 -5.87
N MET A 77 3.31 4.55 -6.65
CA MET A 77 4.41 3.76 -6.10
C MET A 77 5.41 4.62 -5.34
N VAL A 78 5.82 5.76 -5.91
CA VAL A 78 6.73 6.70 -5.23
C VAL A 78 6.15 7.19 -3.91
N TRP A 79 4.87 7.56 -3.88
CA TRP A 79 4.23 8.02 -2.63
C TRP A 79 4.12 6.88 -1.60
N VAL A 80 3.79 5.67 -2.05
CA VAL A 80 3.78 4.48 -1.21
C VAL A 80 5.17 4.18 -0.62
N CYS A 81 6.23 4.37 -1.39
CA CYS A 81 7.60 4.26 -0.87
C CYS A 81 7.87 5.33 0.20
N ILE A 82 7.43 6.58 0.00
CA ILE A 82 7.57 7.65 1.01
C ILE A 82 6.82 7.30 2.30
N MET A 83 5.59 6.78 2.20
CA MET A 83 4.83 6.33 3.38
C MET A 83 5.53 5.17 4.10
N PHE A 84 6.12 4.23 3.36
CA PHE A 84 6.88 3.13 3.94
C PHE A 84 8.17 3.60 4.59
N MET A 85 8.87 4.57 3.99
CA MET A 85 10.02 5.20 4.63
C MET A 85 9.61 5.88 5.93
N ALA A 86 8.44 6.53 5.99
CA ALA A 86 7.92 7.12 7.23
C ALA A 86 7.73 6.06 8.34
N LEU A 87 7.17 4.89 8.00
CA LEU A 87 7.08 3.76 8.93
C LEU A 87 8.46 3.31 9.42
N GLU A 88 9.43 3.17 8.51
CA GLU A 88 10.77 2.68 8.85
C GLU A 88 11.58 3.71 9.65
N LEU A 89 11.37 5.01 9.46
CA LEU A 89 11.92 6.06 10.34
C LEU A 89 11.48 5.83 11.79
N ASP A 90 10.18 5.62 12.03
CA ASP A 90 9.65 5.38 13.38
C ASP A 90 10.18 4.06 14.00
N ARG A 91 10.46 3.04 13.16
CA ARG A 91 11.06 1.78 13.61
C ARG A 91 12.53 1.94 13.98
N ALA A 92 13.29 2.62 13.13
CA ALA A 92 14.70 2.90 13.36
C ALA A 92 14.92 3.89 14.52
N ASN A 93 13.94 4.75 14.82
CA ASN A 93 13.97 5.78 15.85
C ASN A 93 14.52 5.27 17.18
N ILE A 94 14.08 4.09 17.66
CA ILE A 94 14.61 3.58 18.92
C ILE A 94 16.04 3.06 18.81
N GLY A 95 16.40 2.42 17.71
CA GLY A 95 17.78 1.99 17.47
C GLY A 95 18.72 3.18 17.60
N GLN A 96 18.29 4.33 17.07
CA GLN A 96 19.01 5.59 17.19
C GLN A 96 18.94 6.19 18.60
N ALA A 97 17.78 6.17 19.26
CA ALA A 97 17.63 6.66 20.63
C ALA A 97 18.55 5.94 21.63
N LEU A 98 18.78 4.64 21.44
CA LEU A 98 19.71 3.86 22.27
C LEU A 98 21.14 4.40 22.26
N THR A 99 21.52 5.16 21.23
CA THR A 99 22.83 5.83 21.15
C THR A 99 22.92 7.09 22.05
N ASP A 100 21.79 7.60 22.55
CA ASP A 100 21.71 8.81 23.38
C ASP A 100 21.19 8.54 24.82
N ASN A 101 21.86 7.64 25.56
CA ASN A 101 21.57 7.34 26.97
C ASN A 101 20.08 7.05 27.28
N PHE A 102 19.30 6.59 26.29
CA PHE A 102 17.86 6.38 26.40
C PHE A 102 17.47 5.42 27.53
N LEU A 103 18.23 4.32 27.70
CA LEU A 103 17.96 3.31 28.73
C LEU A 103 18.18 3.88 30.15
N PRO A 104 19.35 4.48 30.48
CA PRO A 104 19.53 5.18 31.75
C PRO A 104 18.48 6.25 32.04
N ASP A 105 18.14 7.09 31.06
CA ASP A 105 17.21 8.21 31.23
C ASP A 105 15.79 7.75 31.64
N LEU A 106 15.39 6.53 31.23
CA LEU A 106 14.08 5.94 31.54
C LEU A 106 14.12 4.87 32.63
N GLY A 107 15.31 4.57 33.19
CA GLY A 107 15.50 3.47 34.13
C GLY A 107 15.19 2.09 33.54
N LEU A 108 15.44 1.92 32.24
CA LEU A 108 15.16 0.69 31.51
C LEU A 108 16.38 -0.21 31.42
N THR A 109 16.13 -1.52 31.33
CA THR A 109 17.15 -2.52 30.99
C THR A 109 16.93 -3.05 29.58
N THR A 110 17.99 -3.54 28.93
CA THR A 110 17.91 -4.08 27.57
C THR A 110 16.93 -5.27 27.44
N ASN A 111 16.68 -6.00 28.54
CA ASN A 111 15.77 -7.16 28.55
C ASN A 111 14.29 -6.79 28.35
N ASP A 112 13.88 -5.54 28.62
CA ASP A 112 12.47 -5.15 28.54
C ASP A 112 11.99 -4.90 27.09
N TYR A 113 12.90 -4.92 26.11
CA TYR A 113 12.71 -4.27 24.81
C TYR A 113 11.90 -5.09 23.76
N ASN A 114 11.88 -6.43 23.79
CA ASN A 114 11.52 -7.19 22.58
C ASN A 114 10.16 -7.90 22.54
N THR A 115 9.55 -8.28 23.65
CA THR A 115 8.45 -9.27 23.58
C THR A 115 7.08 -8.66 23.29
N ILE A 116 6.76 -7.50 23.89
CA ILE A 116 5.41 -6.93 23.83
C ILE A 116 5.10 -6.30 22.46
N ALA A 117 6.07 -5.61 21.87
CA ALA A 117 5.89 -4.94 20.58
C ALA A 117 5.64 -5.94 19.43
N ARG A 118 6.30 -7.09 19.45
CA ARG A 118 6.15 -8.12 18.40
C ARG A 118 4.80 -8.83 18.48
N LEU A 119 4.35 -9.14 19.70
CA LEU A 119 3.06 -9.79 19.90
C LEU A 119 1.90 -8.86 19.50
N SER A 120 1.96 -7.59 19.91
CA SER A 120 0.96 -6.59 19.53
C SER A 120 0.90 -6.36 18.02
N PHE A 121 2.07 -6.31 17.35
CA PHE A 121 2.17 -6.22 15.90
C PHE A 121 1.46 -7.38 15.19
N LEU A 122 1.77 -8.63 15.58
CA LEU A 122 1.17 -9.82 14.97
C LEU A 122 -0.34 -9.89 15.18
N CYS A 123 -0.81 -9.52 16.37
CA CYS A 123 -2.25 -9.52 16.68
C CYS A 123 -3.02 -8.42 15.93
N ALA A 124 -2.34 -7.37 15.46
CA ALA A 124 -2.99 -6.23 14.81
C ALA A 124 -3.08 -6.35 13.28
N GLU A 125 -2.37 -7.30 12.67
CA GLU A 125 -2.36 -7.51 11.22
C GLU A 125 -3.75 -7.85 10.67
N LEU A 126 -4.38 -8.90 11.20
CA LEU A 126 -5.73 -9.33 10.78
C LEU A 126 -6.79 -8.24 11.05
N PRO A 127 -6.89 -7.65 12.26
CA PRO A 127 -7.85 -6.57 12.50
C PRO A 127 -7.68 -5.38 11.56
N SER A 128 -6.43 -4.97 11.29
CA SER A 128 -6.15 -3.85 10.39
C SER A 128 -6.63 -4.12 8.98
N GLN A 129 -6.37 -5.32 8.42
CA GLN A 129 -6.87 -5.68 7.09
C GLN A 129 -8.40 -5.69 7.01
N LEU A 130 -9.09 -6.11 8.07
CA LEU A 130 -10.56 -6.08 8.14
C LEU A 130 -11.07 -4.63 8.17
N VAL A 131 -10.44 -3.75 8.93
CA VAL A 131 -10.79 -2.32 8.98
C VAL A 131 -10.51 -1.65 7.63
N SER A 132 -9.38 -1.97 7.00
CA SER A 132 -9.01 -1.50 5.67
C SER A 132 -10.05 -1.88 4.61
N LYS A 133 -10.54 -3.12 4.64
CA LYS A 133 -11.65 -3.58 3.78
C LYS A 133 -12.99 -2.92 4.09
N TRP A 134 -13.22 -2.51 5.33
CA TRP A 134 -14.46 -1.86 5.73
C TRP A 134 -14.52 -0.38 5.35
N VAL A 135 -13.46 0.37 5.68
CA VAL A 135 -13.39 1.83 5.51
C VAL A 135 -12.80 2.22 4.14
N GLY A 136 -11.98 1.34 3.57
CA GLY A 136 -11.17 1.57 2.39
C GLY A 136 -9.70 1.86 2.76
N PRO A 137 -8.72 1.23 2.08
CA PRO A 137 -7.31 1.45 2.36
C PRO A 137 -6.88 2.91 2.14
N ASP A 138 -7.58 3.63 1.25
CA ASP A 138 -7.34 5.06 0.98
C ASP A 138 -7.55 5.97 2.19
N ARG A 139 -8.36 5.53 3.15
CA ARG A 139 -8.63 6.27 4.40
C ARG A 139 -7.92 5.64 5.58
N TRP A 140 -7.86 4.30 5.61
CA TRP A 140 -7.27 3.58 6.72
C TRP A 140 -5.75 3.75 6.78
N ILE A 141 -5.04 3.61 5.66
CA ILE A 141 -3.57 3.75 5.63
C ILE A 141 -3.14 5.15 6.12
N PRO A 142 -3.70 6.27 5.60
CA PRO A 142 -3.38 7.58 6.15
C PRO A 142 -3.77 7.77 7.61
N ALA A 143 -4.90 7.20 8.05
CA ALA A 143 -5.32 7.25 9.44
C ALA A 143 -4.32 6.51 10.35
N GLN A 144 -3.83 5.35 9.93
CA GLN A 144 -2.76 4.63 10.64
C GLN A 144 -1.52 5.52 10.76
N ILE A 145 -1.07 6.13 9.65
CA ILE A 145 0.11 7.00 9.64
C ILE A 145 -0.05 8.11 10.68
N VAL A 146 -1.15 8.86 10.61
CA VAL A 146 -1.42 9.95 11.54
C VAL A 146 -1.47 9.45 12.99
N LEU A 147 -2.17 8.36 13.26
CA LEU A 147 -2.31 7.82 14.62
C LEU A 147 -0.97 7.39 15.20
N TRP A 148 -0.15 6.63 14.46
CA TRP A 148 1.14 6.20 14.99
C TRP A 148 2.10 7.39 15.10
N SER A 149 2.01 8.39 14.22
CA SER A 149 2.86 9.58 14.25
C SER A 149 2.57 10.44 15.49
N LEU A 150 1.29 10.54 15.89
CA LEU A 150 0.90 11.16 17.14
C LEU A 150 1.46 10.39 18.35
N VAL A 151 1.39 9.06 18.34
CA VAL A 151 1.96 8.24 19.41
C VAL A 151 3.49 8.37 19.44
N ALA A 152 4.15 8.42 18.28
CA ALA A 152 5.59 8.62 18.17
C ALA A 152 6.03 9.98 18.72
N THR A 153 5.31 11.04 18.38
CA THR A 153 5.48 12.41 18.91
C THR A 153 5.31 12.42 20.43
N CYS A 154 4.30 11.71 20.95
CA CYS A 154 4.06 11.58 22.39
C CYS A 154 5.21 10.90 23.14
N GLN A 155 6.15 10.21 22.46
CA GLN A 155 7.33 9.63 23.11
C GLN A 155 8.23 10.70 23.76
N PHE A 156 8.14 11.96 23.34
CA PHE A 156 8.85 13.07 23.96
C PHE A 156 8.58 13.18 25.48
N TRP A 157 7.38 12.84 25.93
CA TRP A 157 6.96 12.94 27.33
C TRP A 157 7.06 11.61 28.09
N LEU A 158 7.81 10.63 27.59
CA LEU A 158 8.01 9.37 28.31
C LEU A 158 8.71 9.60 29.66
N SER A 159 8.14 8.99 30.69
CA SER A 159 8.48 9.19 32.11
C SER A 159 8.87 7.91 32.85
N GLY A 160 9.05 6.80 32.13
CA GLY A 160 9.56 5.55 32.70
C GLY A 160 9.10 4.32 31.94
N ARG A 161 9.28 3.15 32.58
CA ARG A 161 9.03 1.84 31.97
C ARG A 161 7.59 1.63 31.51
N THR A 162 6.61 1.95 32.34
CA THR A 162 5.20 1.69 32.02
C THR A 162 4.73 2.52 30.83
N SER A 163 5.02 3.83 30.82
CA SER A 163 4.66 4.71 29.70
C SER A 163 5.35 4.29 28.41
N PHE A 164 6.61 3.85 28.51
CA PHE A 164 7.34 3.29 27.37
C PHE A 164 6.67 2.03 26.80
N LEU A 165 6.37 1.03 27.64
CA LEU A 165 5.75 -0.22 27.20
C LEU A 165 4.35 0.01 26.60
N VAL A 166 3.56 0.92 27.18
CA VAL A 166 2.24 1.30 26.63
C VAL A 166 2.40 1.93 25.26
N CYS A 167 3.33 2.89 25.12
CA CYS A 167 3.61 3.52 23.82
C CYS A 167 4.02 2.48 22.77
N ARG A 168 4.83 1.48 23.14
CA ARG A 168 5.22 0.39 22.23
C ARG A 168 4.11 -0.55 21.83
N CYS A 169 3.22 -0.87 22.76
CA CYS A 169 2.03 -1.63 22.41
C CYS A 169 1.18 -0.85 21.40
N LEU A 170 0.95 0.45 21.64
CA LEU A 170 0.17 1.30 20.73
C LEU A 170 0.82 1.42 19.34
N LEU A 171 2.13 1.69 19.27
CA LEU A 171 2.86 1.74 18.00
C LEU A 171 2.81 0.39 17.28
N GLY A 172 3.04 -0.72 17.99
CA GLY A 172 2.96 -2.06 17.43
C GLY A 172 1.60 -2.36 16.81
N VAL A 173 0.51 -2.03 17.52
CA VAL A 173 -0.85 -2.21 17.01
C VAL A 173 -1.13 -1.33 15.79
N LEU A 174 -0.72 -0.06 15.82
CA LEU A 174 -1.01 0.88 14.73
C LEU A 174 -0.19 0.61 13.47
N GLN A 175 1.03 0.10 13.62
CA GLN A 175 1.93 -0.24 12.51
C GLN A 175 1.66 -1.63 11.92
N GLY A 176 1.11 -2.56 12.71
CA GLY A 176 0.88 -3.99 12.40
C GLY A 176 0.39 -4.27 10.98
N GLY A 177 -0.65 -3.55 10.56
CA GLY A 177 -1.29 -3.81 9.27
C GLY A 177 -0.86 -2.92 8.12
N PHE A 178 0.05 -1.96 8.33
CA PHE A 178 0.38 -0.99 7.27
C PHE A 178 0.88 -1.67 5.99
N ILE A 179 1.84 -2.58 6.10
CA ILE A 179 2.44 -3.27 4.95
C ILE A 179 1.38 -4.09 4.19
N PRO A 180 0.62 -4.99 4.83
CA PRO A 180 -0.41 -5.75 4.11
C PRO A 180 -1.51 -4.86 3.53
N ASP A 181 -1.88 -3.77 4.21
CA ASP A 181 -2.86 -2.80 3.70
C ASP A 181 -2.35 -2.06 2.46
N VAL A 182 -1.07 -1.67 2.46
CA VAL A 182 -0.40 -1.10 1.29
C VAL A 182 -0.35 -2.10 0.13
N ILE A 183 -0.03 -3.37 0.40
CA ILE A 183 0.00 -4.40 -0.65
C ILE A 183 -1.41 -4.60 -1.24
N LEU A 184 -2.44 -4.66 -0.39
CA LEU A 184 -3.83 -4.73 -0.83
C LEU A 184 -4.18 -3.53 -1.71
N TYR A 185 -3.82 -2.32 -1.28
CA TYR A 185 -4.03 -1.09 -2.03
C TYR A 185 -3.35 -1.11 -3.40
N LEU A 186 -2.06 -1.47 -3.46
CA LEU A 186 -1.31 -1.57 -4.71
C LEU A 186 -1.89 -2.63 -5.66
N SER A 187 -2.49 -3.69 -5.12
CA SER A 187 -3.10 -4.76 -5.91
C SER A 187 -4.29 -4.30 -6.78
N TYR A 188 -4.83 -3.11 -6.52
CA TYR A 188 -5.89 -2.51 -7.34
C TYR A 188 -5.37 -1.83 -8.62
N PHE A 189 -4.07 -1.52 -8.68
CA PHE A 189 -3.47 -0.77 -9.80
C PHE A 189 -2.55 -1.64 -10.67
N TYR A 190 -2.02 -2.72 -10.08
CA TYR A 190 -1.01 -3.56 -10.71
C TYR A 190 -1.49 -5.00 -10.92
N LYS A 191 -1.05 -5.61 -12.03
CA LYS A 191 -1.16 -7.06 -12.24
C LYS A 191 -0.26 -7.78 -11.24
N HIS A 192 -0.57 -9.04 -10.92
CA HIS A 192 0.17 -9.82 -9.93
C HIS A 192 1.70 -9.83 -10.15
N HIS A 193 2.17 -10.15 -11.35
CA HIS A 193 3.61 -10.18 -11.67
C HIS A 193 4.26 -8.79 -11.64
N GLU A 194 3.52 -7.74 -12.05
CA GLU A 194 4.00 -6.36 -12.01
C GLU A 194 4.15 -5.86 -10.57
N LEU A 195 3.22 -6.26 -9.69
CA LEU A 195 3.24 -5.94 -8.28
C LEU A 195 4.45 -6.60 -7.61
N SER A 196 4.72 -7.88 -7.86
CA SER A 196 5.88 -8.58 -7.26
C SER A 196 7.21 -7.89 -7.56
N VAL A 197 7.43 -7.46 -8.81
CA VAL A 197 8.65 -6.73 -9.20
C VAL A 197 8.73 -5.38 -8.48
N ARG A 198 7.62 -4.66 -8.36
CA ARG A 198 7.53 -3.37 -7.67
C ARG A 198 7.74 -3.50 -6.17
N LEU A 199 7.25 -4.57 -5.56
CA LEU A 199 7.54 -4.87 -4.16
C LEU A 199 9.04 -5.06 -3.94
N GLY A 200 9.78 -5.63 -4.91
CA GLY A 200 11.24 -5.62 -4.86
C GLY A 200 11.82 -4.22 -4.66
N PHE A 201 11.38 -3.23 -5.46
CA PHE A 201 11.77 -1.82 -5.29
C PHE A 201 11.24 -1.21 -4.00
N PHE A 202 10.03 -1.55 -3.56
CA PHE A 202 9.48 -1.11 -2.28
C PHE A 202 10.39 -1.47 -1.11
N TRP A 203 10.91 -2.70 -1.08
CA TRP A 203 11.84 -3.12 -0.04
C TRP A 203 13.18 -2.38 -0.09
N THR A 204 13.64 -1.91 -1.27
CA THR A 204 14.83 -1.04 -1.33
C THR A 204 14.60 0.31 -0.65
N ALA A 205 13.36 0.78 -0.55
CA ALA A 205 13.04 2.00 0.18
C ALA A 205 13.28 1.86 1.69
N MET A 206 13.24 0.64 2.25
CA MET A 206 13.63 0.36 3.63
C MET A 206 15.09 0.77 3.87
N SER A 207 16.01 0.32 3.01
CA SER A 207 17.43 0.67 3.15
C SER A 207 17.69 2.17 3.00
N ILE A 208 16.94 2.84 2.12
CA ILE A 208 17.02 4.30 1.98
C ILE A 208 16.50 4.98 3.27
N ALA A 209 15.41 4.47 3.86
CA ALA A 209 14.88 4.97 5.12
C ALA A 209 15.88 4.85 6.26
N ASP A 210 16.59 3.71 6.39
CA ASP A 210 17.60 3.49 7.43
C ASP A 210 18.77 4.48 7.34
N ILE A 211 19.23 4.76 6.11
CA ILE A 211 20.28 5.75 5.85
C ILE A 211 19.78 7.14 6.25
N CYS A 212 18.58 7.52 5.82
CA CYS A 212 17.96 8.79 6.17
C CYS A 212 17.75 8.94 7.69
N SER A 213 17.25 7.89 8.36
CA SER A 213 17.06 7.87 9.82
C SER A 213 18.38 8.06 10.55
N SER A 214 19.43 7.36 10.13
CA SER A 214 20.75 7.47 10.76
C SER A 214 21.33 8.88 10.63
N LEU A 215 21.17 9.51 9.46
CA LEU A 215 21.65 10.88 9.22
C LEU A 215 20.83 11.91 10.01
N LEU A 216 19.51 11.77 10.04
CA LEU A 216 18.62 12.63 10.83
C LEU A 216 18.92 12.51 12.33
N ALA A 217 19.10 11.29 12.81
CA ALA A 217 19.45 11.02 14.19
C ALA A 217 20.78 11.64 14.59
N TYR A 218 21.81 11.51 13.74
CA TYR A 218 23.08 12.17 13.99
C TYR A 218 22.92 13.68 14.21
N GLY A 219 22.13 14.36 13.39
CA GLY A 219 21.86 15.80 13.55
C GLY A 219 21.02 16.12 14.79
N ILE A 220 19.93 15.40 15.01
CA ILE A 220 18.94 15.71 16.06
C ILE A 220 19.45 15.37 17.46
N LEU A 221 20.22 14.28 17.62
CA LEU A 221 20.73 13.87 18.93
C LEU A 221 21.71 14.89 19.55
N HIS A 222 22.36 15.73 18.73
CA HIS A 222 23.17 16.85 19.22
C HIS A 222 22.35 17.94 19.92
N MET A 223 21.02 17.90 19.84
CA MET A 223 20.15 18.80 20.60
C MET A 223 19.95 18.36 22.06
N ARG A 224 20.68 17.36 22.56
CA ARG A 224 20.68 17.03 23.99
C ARG A 224 21.03 18.26 24.82
N GLY A 225 20.18 18.55 25.81
CA GLY A 225 20.31 19.72 26.68
C GLY A 225 19.52 20.95 26.20
N VAL A 226 19.02 20.95 24.97
CA VAL A 226 18.09 21.99 24.49
C VAL A 226 16.80 21.90 25.32
N GLN A 227 16.45 23.02 25.97
CA GLN A 227 15.36 23.12 26.94
C GLN A 227 15.46 22.10 28.10
N GLY A 228 16.64 21.57 28.39
CA GLY A 228 16.85 20.56 29.43
C GLY A 228 16.34 19.16 29.08
N HIS A 229 16.00 18.89 27.81
CA HIS A 229 15.55 17.59 27.36
C HIS A 229 16.67 16.76 26.72
N SER A 230 16.53 15.43 26.76
CA SER A 230 17.44 14.50 26.10
C SER A 230 17.30 14.57 24.58
N GLY A 231 18.36 14.22 23.84
CA GLY A 231 18.35 14.25 22.37
C GLY A 231 17.35 13.26 21.78
N TRP A 232 17.21 12.07 22.38
CA TRP A 232 16.23 11.08 21.93
C TRP A 232 14.77 11.57 22.02
N ARG A 233 14.45 12.46 22.97
CA ARG A 233 13.10 13.04 23.05
C ARG A 233 12.86 13.92 21.83
N TRP A 234 13.80 14.80 21.52
CA TRP A 234 13.75 15.63 20.31
C TRP A 234 13.71 14.80 19.04
N LEU A 235 14.42 13.68 19.01
CA LEU A 235 14.38 12.72 17.90
C LEU A 235 12.96 12.22 17.65
N SER A 236 12.32 11.63 18.66
CA SER A 236 10.95 11.13 18.53
C SER A 236 9.93 12.22 18.22
N LEU A 237 10.12 13.44 18.74
CA LEU A 237 9.24 14.57 18.44
C LEU A 237 9.36 15.02 16.97
N ILE A 238 10.57 15.25 16.47
CA ILE A 238 10.79 15.77 15.12
C ILE A 238 10.48 14.72 14.07
N GLU A 239 10.94 13.48 14.26
CA GLU A 239 10.61 12.39 13.34
C GLU A 239 9.09 12.12 13.35
N GLY A 240 8.47 12.08 14.53
CA GLY A 240 7.02 11.92 14.68
C GLY A 240 6.21 13.03 14.00
N LEU A 241 6.69 14.28 14.03
CA LEU A 241 6.05 15.39 13.32
C LEU A 241 6.25 15.29 11.79
N LEU A 242 7.42 14.85 11.34
CA LEU A 242 7.68 14.63 9.91
C LEU A 242 6.77 13.52 9.36
N THR A 243 6.67 12.40 10.08
CA THR A 243 5.78 11.29 9.70
C THR A 243 4.31 11.70 9.77
N LEU A 244 3.93 12.55 10.74
CA LEU A 244 2.58 13.13 10.83
C LEU A 244 2.23 13.95 9.58
N VAL A 245 3.15 14.79 9.11
CA VAL A 245 2.96 15.59 7.89
C VAL A 245 2.75 14.67 6.68
N ILE A 246 3.56 13.61 6.55
CA ILE A 246 3.38 12.60 5.50
C ILE A 246 1.98 11.96 5.62
N GLY A 247 1.55 11.58 6.82
CA GLY A 247 0.22 11.00 7.05
C GLY A 247 -0.92 11.92 6.62
N ILE A 248 -0.84 13.21 6.93
CA ILE A 248 -1.82 14.20 6.50
C ILE A 248 -1.84 14.34 4.98
N PHE A 249 -0.67 14.43 4.34
CA PHE A 249 -0.58 14.48 2.88
C PHE A 249 -1.09 13.19 2.22
N SER A 250 -0.97 12.03 2.87
CA SER A 250 -1.46 10.77 2.35
C SER A 250 -2.98 10.75 2.18
N PHE A 251 -3.75 11.44 3.03
CA PHE A 251 -5.20 11.60 2.82
C PHE A 251 -5.52 12.36 1.52
N LEU A 252 -4.66 13.29 1.11
CA LEU A 252 -4.84 14.10 -0.09
C LEU A 252 -4.31 13.40 -1.35
N LEU A 253 -3.24 12.61 -1.19
CA LEU A 253 -2.54 11.98 -2.31
C LEU A 253 -3.04 10.57 -2.63
N MET A 254 -3.56 9.80 -1.68
CA MET A 254 -4.07 8.45 -1.97
C MET A 254 -5.46 8.50 -2.62
N PRO A 255 -5.62 8.06 -3.89
CA PRO A 255 -6.95 7.86 -4.47
C PRO A 255 -7.66 6.64 -3.88
N ALA A 256 -8.99 6.71 -3.81
CA ALA A 256 -9.86 5.65 -3.29
C ALA A 256 -9.83 4.37 -4.14
N GLY A 257 -9.52 4.55 -5.41
CA GLY A 257 -9.43 3.48 -6.37
C GLY A 257 -8.92 4.01 -7.69
N PRO A 258 -8.71 3.11 -8.64
CA PRO A 258 -8.05 3.42 -9.89
C PRO A 258 -8.88 4.31 -10.84
N CYS A 259 -10.21 4.25 -10.78
CA CYS A 259 -11.12 5.18 -11.49
C CYS A 259 -11.59 6.37 -10.63
N GLN A 260 -11.05 6.53 -9.40
CA GLN A 260 -11.48 7.55 -8.44
C GLN A 260 -10.29 8.45 -8.04
N THR A 261 -9.54 8.90 -9.05
CA THR A 261 -8.35 9.72 -8.84
C THR A 261 -8.63 11.23 -8.79
N ALA A 262 -9.76 11.67 -9.32
CA ALA A 262 -10.20 13.06 -9.25
C ALA A 262 -10.33 13.53 -7.79
N SER A 263 -9.68 14.64 -7.46
CA SER A 263 -9.79 15.32 -6.17
C SER A 263 -9.27 16.74 -6.29
N TRP A 264 -9.64 17.61 -5.33
CA TRP A 264 -9.19 18.99 -5.30
C TRP A 264 -7.65 19.12 -5.36
N PHE A 265 -6.91 18.25 -4.67
CA PHE A 265 -5.43 18.26 -4.67
C PHE A 265 -4.81 17.53 -5.86
N ARG A 266 -5.51 16.55 -6.43
CA ARG A 266 -5.01 15.68 -7.52
C ARG A 266 -5.34 16.19 -8.92
N GLY A 267 -6.17 17.23 -9.00
CA GLY A 267 -6.74 17.76 -10.23
C GLY A 267 -8.19 17.36 -10.42
N LYS A 268 -8.98 18.26 -11.01
CA LYS A 268 -10.42 18.05 -11.28
C LYS A 268 -10.67 16.87 -12.21
N ASP A 269 -9.80 16.68 -13.19
CA ASP A 269 -9.91 15.59 -14.18
C ASP A 269 -9.29 14.27 -13.68
N GLY A 270 -8.74 14.27 -12.45
CA GLY A 270 -7.95 13.16 -11.94
C GLY A 270 -6.60 13.02 -12.63
N TRP A 271 -5.93 11.91 -12.34
CA TRP A 271 -4.61 11.63 -12.89
C TRP A 271 -4.67 10.88 -14.22
N PHE A 272 -5.71 10.07 -14.41
CA PHE A 272 -5.83 9.17 -15.55
C PHE A 272 -6.97 9.60 -16.45
N THR A 273 -6.72 9.56 -17.76
CA THR A 273 -7.78 9.74 -18.76
C THR A 273 -8.73 8.54 -18.75
N GLU A 274 -9.94 8.69 -19.27
CA GLU A 274 -10.89 7.58 -19.42
C GLU A 274 -10.26 6.36 -20.14
N ARG A 275 -9.44 6.61 -21.17
CA ARG A 275 -8.73 5.56 -21.90
C ARG A 275 -7.74 4.82 -20.99
N GLU A 276 -6.98 5.55 -20.19
CA GLU A 276 -6.03 4.99 -19.24
C GLU A 276 -6.73 4.21 -18.12
N GLU A 277 -7.87 4.70 -17.61
CA GLU A 277 -8.68 3.99 -16.61
C GLU A 277 -9.22 2.66 -17.16
N LYS A 278 -9.73 2.64 -18.39
CA LYS A 278 -10.15 1.41 -19.07
C LYS A 278 -9.00 0.41 -19.18
N ILE A 279 -7.82 0.86 -19.61
CA ILE A 279 -6.66 -0.03 -19.72
C ILE A 279 -6.26 -0.56 -18.34
N MET A 280 -6.21 0.31 -17.33
CA MET A 280 -5.86 -0.06 -15.95
C MET A 280 -6.81 -1.11 -15.37
N MET A 281 -8.11 -1.02 -15.64
CA MET A 281 -9.09 -1.96 -15.09
C MET A 281 -9.02 -3.29 -15.82
N ASN A 282 -9.12 -3.23 -17.14
CA ASN A 282 -9.22 -4.43 -17.95
C ASN A 282 -7.92 -5.23 -17.93
N ARG A 283 -6.74 -4.60 -17.80
CA ARG A 283 -5.48 -5.33 -17.67
C ARG A 283 -5.38 -6.12 -16.36
N VAL A 284 -5.93 -5.58 -15.26
CA VAL A 284 -5.94 -6.25 -13.95
C VAL A 284 -6.95 -7.40 -13.97
N LEU A 285 -8.18 -7.14 -14.41
CA LEU A 285 -9.23 -8.18 -14.50
C LEU A 285 -8.88 -9.30 -15.47
N ARG A 286 -8.20 -9.01 -16.59
CA ARG A 286 -7.75 -10.06 -17.51
C ARG A 286 -6.72 -11.01 -16.88
N GLY A 287 -5.90 -10.51 -15.96
CA GLY A 287 -4.93 -11.31 -15.24
C GLY A 287 -5.52 -12.06 -14.04
N ASP A 288 -6.54 -11.46 -13.41
CA ASP A 288 -7.25 -12.02 -12.27
C ASP A 288 -8.70 -11.48 -12.22
N PRO A 289 -9.66 -12.20 -12.82
CA PRO A 289 -11.06 -11.76 -12.85
C PRO A 289 -11.70 -11.68 -11.44
N SER A 290 -11.19 -12.45 -10.47
CA SER A 290 -11.73 -12.46 -9.10
C SER A 290 -11.60 -11.11 -8.38
N LYS A 291 -10.75 -10.20 -8.91
CA LYS A 291 -10.61 -8.83 -8.42
C LYS A 291 -11.91 -8.01 -8.54
N SER A 292 -12.85 -8.40 -9.39
CA SER A 292 -14.19 -7.77 -9.43
C SER A 292 -15.21 -8.35 -8.46
N ASP A 293 -14.90 -9.48 -7.79
CA ASP A 293 -15.86 -10.17 -6.92
C ASP A 293 -16.10 -9.42 -5.62
N THR A 294 -15.09 -8.68 -5.16
CA THR A 294 -15.13 -7.94 -3.90
C THR A 294 -14.99 -6.44 -4.15
N HIS A 295 -15.83 -5.65 -3.50
CA HIS A 295 -15.72 -4.19 -3.52
C HIS A 295 -14.57 -3.71 -2.63
N ASN A 296 -13.94 -2.57 -2.92
CA ASN A 296 -12.85 -2.06 -2.07
C ASN A 296 -13.29 -1.70 -0.64
N ARG A 297 -14.58 -1.42 -0.47
CA ARG A 297 -15.24 -1.09 0.81
C ARG A 297 -16.30 -2.11 1.20
N GLN A 298 -15.97 -3.40 1.10
CA GLN A 298 -16.85 -4.48 1.51
C GLN A 298 -16.40 -5.04 2.87
N PRO A 299 -17.20 -4.87 3.94
CA PRO A 299 -16.89 -5.52 5.21
C PRO A 299 -16.85 -7.04 5.04
N ILE A 300 -15.78 -7.65 5.54
CA ILE A 300 -15.72 -9.10 5.70
C ILE A 300 -16.47 -9.44 6.98
N THR A 301 -17.63 -10.06 6.84
CA THR A 301 -18.46 -10.49 7.98
C THR A 301 -17.70 -11.52 8.80
N LEU A 302 -17.85 -11.50 10.14
CA LEU A 302 -17.24 -12.52 11.03
C LEU A 302 -17.57 -13.96 10.62
N LYS A 303 -18.73 -14.17 10.01
CA LYS A 303 -19.13 -15.47 9.44
C LYS A 303 -18.24 -15.92 8.28
N LEU A 304 -17.87 -15.00 7.38
CA LEU A 304 -16.95 -15.29 6.26
C LEU A 304 -15.55 -15.57 6.80
N LEU A 305 -15.07 -14.77 7.77
CA LEU A 305 -13.78 -15.00 8.40
C LEU A 305 -13.72 -16.38 9.06
N TRP A 306 -14.78 -16.79 9.76
CA TRP A 306 -14.87 -18.11 10.37
C TRP A 306 -14.96 -19.24 9.34
N GLN A 307 -15.60 -18.99 8.19
CA GLN A 307 -15.59 -19.93 7.07
C GLN A 307 -14.20 -20.07 6.47
N SER A 308 -13.50 -18.96 6.20
CA SER A 308 -12.12 -18.98 5.71
C SER A 308 -11.15 -19.68 6.66
N LEU A 309 -11.35 -19.55 7.99
CA LEU A 309 -10.56 -20.29 8.98
C LEU A 309 -10.85 -21.79 9.02
N LYS A 310 -12.07 -22.21 8.65
CA LYS A 310 -12.47 -23.62 8.58
C LYS A 310 -12.17 -24.26 7.24
N ASP A 311 -11.85 -23.45 6.24
CA ASP A 311 -11.56 -23.91 4.90
C ASP A 311 -10.16 -24.53 4.86
N PHE A 312 -10.12 -25.85 5.09
CA PHE A 312 -8.87 -26.62 5.09
C PHE A 312 -8.27 -26.79 3.69
N ASP A 313 -9.04 -26.54 2.62
CA ASP A 313 -8.59 -26.72 1.23
C ASP A 313 -7.67 -25.58 0.73
N LEU A 314 -7.39 -24.57 1.58
CA LEU A 314 -6.43 -23.50 1.29
C LEU A 314 -4.98 -23.82 1.68
N CYS A 315 -4.70 -25.01 2.23
CA CYS A 315 -3.35 -25.51 2.53
C CYS A 315 -3.00 -26.70 1.62
#